data_AF-A0AAV5HXV0-F1
#
_entry.id   AF-A0AAV5HXV0-F1
#
_cell.length_a   1.000
_cell.length_b   1.000
_cell.length_c   1.000
_cell.angle_alpha   90.00
_cell.angle_beta   90.00
_cell.angle_gamma   90.00
#
_symmetry.space_group_name_H-M   'P 1'
#
loop_
_entity.id
_entity.type
_entity.pdbx_description
1 polymer ?
#
loop_
_entity_poly.entity_id
_entity_poly.type
_entity_poly.pdbx_seq_one_letter_code
_entity_poly.pdbx_strand_id
1 'polypeptide(L)' 'MLWQARQSLIVKGIFPILADPRHPTESANTDESVLKVALDHGKALGVINPHDRVVVFQKVGDSSVVKIVELDK' A
#
# COMPACT_ATOMS: atom_id res chain seq x y z
N MET A 1 4.30 -13.10 -8.16
CA MET A 1 4.15 -12.14 -7.04
C MET A 1 5.18 -12.34 -5.93
N LEU A 2 5.32 -13.52 -5.30
CA LEU A 2 6.31 -13.73 -4.21
C LEU A 2 7.76 -13.36 -4.59
N TRP A 3 8.16 -13.65 -5.83
CA TRP A 3 9.49 -13.28 -6.36
C TRP A 3 9.74 -11.78 -6.34
N GLN A 4 8.77 -10.97 -6.81
CA GLN A 4 8.91 -9.51 -6.90
C GLN A 4 9.08 -8.88 -5.51
N ALA A 5 8.30 -9.33 -4.52
CA ALA A 5 8.40 -8.85 -3.15
C ALA A 5 9.77 -9.14 -2.51
N ARG A 6 10.39 -10.29 -2.81
CA ARG A 6 11.72 -10.62 -2.28
C ARG A 6 12.84 -9.84 -2.98
N GLN A 7 12.71 -9.61 -4.29
CA GLN A 7 13.73 -8.90 -5.06
C GLN A 7 13.82 -7.41 -4.68
N SER A 8 12.73 -6.80 -4.19
CA SER A 8 12.76 -5.38 -3.78
C SER A 8 13.60 -5.12 -2.52
N LEU A 9 13.94 -6.16 -1.74
CA LEU A 9 14.79 -6.03 -0.55
C LEU A 9 16.23 -5.58 -0.84
N ILE A 10 16.66 -5.59 -2.12
CA ILE A 10 17.94 -5.01 -2.52
C ILE A 10 17.97 -3.48 -2.37
N VAL A 11 16.79 -2.84 -2.35
CA VAL A 11 16.67 -1.39 -2.25
C VAL A 11 16.48 -0.99 -0.79
N LYS A 12 17.35 -0.10 -0.31
CA LYS A 12 17.28 0.43 1.05
C LYS A 12 15.96 1.21 1.26
N GLY A 13 15.29 0.93 2.38
CA GLY A 13 14.08 1.64 2.79
C GLY A 13 12.77 1.09 2.23
N ILE A 14 12.79 -0.02 1.48
CA ILE A 14 11.57 -0.69 1.02
C ILE A 14 11.12 -1.74 2.03
N PHE A 15 9.85 -1.68 2.43
CA PHE A 15 9.15 -2.71 3.19
C PHE A 15 8.15 -3.44 2.27
N PRO A 16 8.52 -4.58 1.67
CA PRO A 16 7.61 -5.30 0.78
C PRO A 16 6.47 -5.95 1.57
N ILE A 17 5.24 -5.77 1.11
CA ILE A 17 4.03 -6.38 1.68
C ILE A 17 3.36 -7.20 0.57
N LEU A 18 2.99 -8.45 0.86
CA LEU A 18 2.23 -9.29 -0.05
C LEU A 18 0.78 -9.36 0.43
N ALA A 19 -0.13 -8.69 -0.27
CA ALA A 19 -1.56 -8.81 -0.03
C ALA A 19 -2.08 -10.15 -0.60
N ASP A 20 -3.00 -10.81 0.11
CA ASP A 20 -3.66 -12.02 -0.40
C ASP A 20 -4.66 -11.63 -1.51
N PRO A 21 -4.49 -12.12 -2.75
CA PRO A 21 -5.41 -11.83 -3.84
C PRO A 21 -6.83 -12.41 -3.63
N ARG A 22 -7.04 -13.23 -2.60
CA ARG A 22 -8.35 -13.83 -2.26
C ARG A 22 -9.13 -13.03 -1.21
N HIS A 23 -8.58 -11.94 -0.69
CA HIS A 23 -9.35 -11.03 0.15
C HIS A 23 -10.58 -10.58 -0.66
N PRO A 24 -11.81 -10.62 -0.11
CA PRO A 24 -13.01 -10.29 -0.86
C PRO A 24 -12.94 -8.82 -1.29
N THR A 25 -12.53 -8.61 -2.53
CA THR A 25 -12.70 -7.37 -3.26
C THR A 25 -14.05 -7.51 -3.93
N GLU A 26 -15.09 -6.95 -3.31
CA GLU A 26 -16.28 -6.62 -4.07
C GLU A 26 -15.84 -5.76 -5.25
N SER A 27 -16.24 -6.21 -6.43
CA SER A 27 -15.98 -5.68 -7.77
C SER A 27 -15.64 -4.18 -7.81
N ALA A 28 -14.49 -3.86 -8.41
CA ALA A 28 -13.98 -2.54 -8.83
C ALA A 28 -13.01 -1.77 -7.90
N ASN A 29 -12.80 -2.15 -6.62
CA ASN A 29 -11.96 -1.38 -5.68
C ASN A 29 -10.73 -2.15 -5.13
N THR A 30 -10.04 -2.93 -5.96
CA THR A 30 -8.79 -3.63 -5.58
C THR A 30 -7.71 -2.66 -5.08
N ASP A 31 -7.74 -1.43 -5.59
CA ASP A 31 -6.77 -0.37 -5.32
C ASP A 31 -6.85 0.21 -3.89
N GLU A 32 -8.06 0.39 -3.36
CA GLU A 32 -8.26 0.96 -2.02
C GLU A 32 -8.06 -0.08 -0.92
N SER A 33 -8.49 -1.32 -1.17
CA SER A 33 -8.32 -2.43 -0.24
C SER A 33 -6.84 -2.79 -0.04
N VAL A 34 -6.04 -2.82 -1.12
CA VAL A 34 -4.58 -3.02 -1.03
C VAL A 34 -3.89 -1.86 -0.32
N LEU A 35 -4.32 -0.62 -0.57
CA LEU A 35 -3.80 0.55 0.15
C LEU A 35 -4.06 0.45 1.65
N LYS A 36 -5.26 0.01 2.05
CA LYS A 36 -5.60 -0.19 3.47
C LYS A 36 -4.67 -1.19 4.16
N VAL A 37 -4.37 -2.32 3.52
CA VAL A 37 -3.43 -3.32 4.08
C VAL A 37 -2.05 -2.71 4.31
N ALA A 38 -1.55 -1.88 3.38
CA ALA A 38 -0.27 -1.21 3.54
C ALA A 38 -0.28 -0.19 4.68
N LEU A 39 -1.36 0.58 4.83
CA LEU A 39 -1.53 1.55 5.92
C LEU A 39 -1.63 0.87 7.28
N ASP A 40 -2.43 -0.20 7.39
CA ASP A 40 -2.60 -0.97 8.62
C ASP A 40 -1.27 -1.59 9.07
N HIS A 41 -0.49 -2.12 8.12
CA HIS A 41 0.85 -2.64 8.41
C HIS A 41 1.81 -1.54 8.90
N GLY A 42 1.78 -0.35 8.27
CA GLY A 42 2.58 0.78 8.71
C GLY A 42 2.20 1.31 10.10
N LYS A 43 0.90 1.34 10.42
CA LYS A 43 0.37 1.67 11.75
C LYS A 43 0.84 0.64 12.79
N ALA A 44 0.75 -0.66 12.48
CA ALA A 44 1.19 -1.74 13.36
C ALA A 44 2.70 -1.70 13.66
N LEU A 45 3.51 -1.28 12.69
CA LEU A 45 4.96 -1.09 12.87
C LEU A 45 5.33 0.25 13.53
N GLY A 46 4.37 1.14 13.78
CA GLY A 46 4.62 2.48 14.34
C GLY A 46 5.35 3.43 13.38
N VAL A 47 5.41 3.10 12.08
CA VAL A 47 6.01 3.93 11.03
C VAL A 47 5.06 5.07 10.63
N ILE A 48 3.76 4.87 10.86
CA ILE A 48 2.69 5.75 10.44
C ILE A 48 1.80 6.06 11.65
N ASN A 49 1.57 7.34 11.91
CA ASN A 49 0.69 7.83 12.98
C ASN A 49 -0.54 8.57 12.43
N PRO A 50 -1.60 8.72 13.24
CA PRO A 50 -2.70 9.63 12.93
C PRO A 50 -2.18 11.04 12.61
N HIS A 51 -2.81 11.71 11.64
CA HIS A 51 -2.44 13.04 11.13
C HIS A 51 -1.14 13.10 10.30
N ASP A 52 -0.44 11.98 10.11
CA ASP A 52 0.66 11.95 9.14
C ASP A 52 0.12 12.09 7.71
N ARG A 53 0.97 12.63 6.84
CA ARG A 53 0.71 12.72 5.40
C ARG A 53 1.55 11.71 4.66
N VAL A 54 0.91 10.87 3.87
CA VAL A 54 1.57 9.83 3.07
C VAL A 54 1.44 10.12 1.58
N VAL A 55 2.47 9.78 0.82
CA VAL A 55 2.45 9.85 -0.65
C VAL A 55 2.12 8.46 -1.18
N VAL A 56 1.05 8.37 -1.97
CA VAL A 56 0.57 7.13 -2.57
C VAL A 56 0.84 7.16 -4.06
N PHE A 57 1.57 6.15 -4.54
CA PHE A 57 1.79 5.88 -5.96
C PHE A 57 0.91 4.72 -6.38
N GLN A 58 0.07 4.93 -7.39
CA GLN A 58 -0.89 3.93 -7.85
C GLN A 58 -1.05 3.98 -9.37
N LYS A 59 -1.28 2.80 -9.98
CA LYS A 59 -1.71 2.70 -11.36
C LYS A 59 -3.23 2.48 -11.38
N VAL A 60 -3.98 3.47 -11.85
CA VAL A 60 -5.44 3.38 -11.98
C VAL A 60 -5.78 3.28 -13.47
N GLY A 61 -6.22 2.10 -13.91
CA GLY A 61 -6.32 1.77 -15.33
C GLY A 61 -4.96 1.90 -16.01
N ASP A 62 -4.84 2.81 -16.99
CA ASP A 62 -3.58 3.08 -17.69
C ASP A 62 -2.80 4.29 -17.17
N SER A 63 -3.38 5.03 -16.23
CA SER A 63 -2.77 6.24 -15.68
C SER A 63 -1.89 5.95 -14.46
N SER A 64 -0.75 6.64 -14.37
CA SER A 64 0.06 6.69 -13.15
C SER A 64 -0.36 7.89 -12.30
N VAL A 65 -0.86 7.64 -11.10
CA VAL A 65 -1.44 8.65 -10.21
C VAL A 65 -0.58 8.76 -8.94
N VAL A 66 -0.34 10.00 -8.53
CA VAL A 66 0.30 10.33 -7.25
C VAL A 66 -0.69 11.12 -6.41
N LYS A 67 -0.93 10.69 -5.18
CA LYS A 67 -1.83 11.36 -4.23
C LYS A 67 -1.09 11.62 -2.92
N ILE A 68 -1.41 12.74 -2.27
CA ILE A 68 -1.03 12.99 -0.88
C ILE A 68 -2.29 12.79 -0.05
N VAL A 69 -2.21 11.90 0.94
CA VAL A 69 -3.34 11.53 1.78
C VAL A 69 -2.99 11.85 3.23
N GLU A 70 -3.87 12.56 3.91
CA GLU A 70 -3.81 12.73 5.36
C GLU A 70 -4.48 11.54 6.03
N LEU A 71 -3.85 11.01 7.07
CA LEU A 71 -4.35 9.82 7.74
C LEU A 71 -5.29 10.19 8.87
N ASP A 72 -6.52 9.73 8.73
CA ASP A 72 -7.53 9.82 9.78
C ASP A 72 -7.13 8.96 11.01
N LYS A 73 -7.71 9.32 12.16
CA LYS A 73 -7.53 8.62 13.44
C LYS A 73 -7.85 7.13 13.34
#